data_AF-A0A401FR46-F1
#
_entry.id   AF-A0A401FR46-F1
#
_cell.length_a   1.000
_cell.length_b   1.000
_cell.length_c   1.000
_cell.angle_alpha   90.00
_cell.angle_beta   90.00
_cell.angle_gamma   90.00
#
_symmetry.space_group_name_H-M   'P 1'
#
loop_
_entity.id
_entity.type
_entity.pdbx_description
1 polymer ?
#
loop_
_entity_poly.entity_id
_entity_poly.type
_entity_poly.pdbx_seq_one_letter_code
_entity_poly.pdbx_strand_id
1 'polypeptide(L)'
;MTRNALVAYNRSLDDDSVIAGLSEGYIEKQIDIAGKLCPDHSEAGYWLTIARITELTLLCAGNYADHCEFCAAGDLLVNPRKTDVHLRYGSEPVIKHRHRALTDQFQDVASERSEVIEWLVRETVVRIQQKPLLPYLFEMLKNSGRMSETYLRSVDRRMKAVADAMAILATCHIPEYPDIYQYLQYARPSQRAFIESRLCRFDREIFFQIGQDIYQHVEENDIISGFLR
;
A
#
# COMPACT_ATOMS: atom_id res chain seq x y z
N MET A 1 -6.29 23.39 -9.34
CA MET A 1 -5.71 23.55 -7.98
C MET A 1 -5.02 24.91 -7.87
N THR A 2 -5.04 25.62 -6.73
CA THR A 2 -4.20 26.83 -6.61
C THR A 2 -2.74 26.41 -6.36
N ARG A 3 -1.81 27.00 -7.11
CA ARG A 3 -0.37 26.67 -7.01
C ARG A 3 0.18 26.74 -5.59
N ASN A 4 -0.23 27.75 -4.83
CA ASN A 4 0.18 27.91 -3.44
C ASN A 4 -0.30 26.76 -2.54
N ALA A 5 -1.50 26.22 -2.79
CA ALA A 5 -2.00 25.08 -2.04
C ALA A 5 -1.23 23.79 -2.39
N LEU A 6 -0.87 23.60 -3.67
CA LEU A 6 -0.01 22.48 -4.08
C LEU A 6 1.35 22.54 -3.39
N VAL A 7 2.02 23.70 -3.40
CA VAL A 7 3.34 23.88 -2.77
C VAL A 7 3.28 23.64 -1.26
N ALA A 8 2.28 24.21 -0.59
CA ALA A 8 2.09 24.01 0.85
C ALA A 8 1.85 22.54 1.18
N TYR A 9 1.02 21.87 0.39
CA TYR A 9 0.75 20.45 0.57
C TYR A 9 1.98 19.59 0.29
N ASN A 10 2.71 19.88 -0.79
CA ASN A 10 3.95 19.21 -1.17
C ASN A 10 4.98 19.29 -0.03
N ARG A 11 5.11 20.46 0.61
CA ARG A 11 5.97 20.65 1.79
C ARG A 11 5.48 19.85 2.99
N SER A 12 4.17 19.82 3.25
CA SER A 12 3.64 19.04 4.38
C SER A 12 3.94 17.54 4.27
N LEU A 13 3.99 17.00 3.04
CA LEU A 13 4.39 15.61 2.81
C LEU A 13 5.88 15.38 3.14
N ASP A 14 6.74 16.38 2.93
CA ASP A 14 8.17 16.28 3.32
C ASP A 14 8.32 16.19 4.83
N ASP A 15 7.67 17.11 5.54
CA ASP A 15 7.72 17.21 7.00
C ASP A 15 7.17 15.94 7.69
N ASP A 16 6.11 15.36 7.12
CA ASP A 16 5.45 14.16 7.64
C ASP A 16 6.07 12.84 7.14
N SER A 17 7.07 12.88 6.24
CA SER A 17 7.66 11.67 5.62
C SER A 17 8.42 10.76 6.61
N VAL A 18 8.44 11.10 7.90
CA VAL A 18 9.08 10.33 8.95
C VAL A 18 8.37 8.98 9.13
N ILE A 19 9.12 7.89 8.97
CA ILE A 19 8.62 6.50 9.00
C ILE A 19 7.71 6.21 10.21
N ALA A 20 8.06 6.74 11.39
CA ALA A 20 7.29 6.53 12.62
C ALA A 20 5.85 7.08 12.56
N GLY A 21 5.56 8.02 11.66
CA GLY A 21 4.21 8.59 11.47
C GLY A 21 3.41 7.94 10.33
N LEU A 22 4.04 7.07 9.51
CA LEU A 22 3.38 6.46 8.37
C LEU A 22 2.48 5.30 8.82
N SER A 23 1.23 5.32 8.36
CA SER A 23 0.23 4.28 8.59
C SER A 23 -0.80 4.27 7.47
N GLU A 24 -1.58 3.20 7.35
CA GLU A 24 -2.67 3.11 6.38
C GLU A 24 -3.63 4.30 6.48
N GLY A 25 -4.06 4.65 7.71
CA GLY A 25 -4.98 5.77 7.94
C GLY A 25 -4.37 7.14 7.61
N TYR A 26 -3.06 7.34 7.86
CA TYR A 26 -2.37 8.55 7.42
C TYR A 26 -2.40 8.65 5.88
N ILE A 27 -2.07 7.57 5.18
CA ILE A 27 -2.00 7.55 3.71
C ILE A 27 -3.38 7.80 3.10
N GLU A 28 -4.44 7.17 3.62
CA GLU A 28 -5.81 7.42 3.18
C GLU A 28 -6.20 8.90 3.31
N LYS A 29 -5.87 9.52 4.45
CA LYS A 29 -6.10 10.94 4.65
C LYS A 29 -5.36 11.78 3.61
N GLN A 30 -4.13 11.42 3.22
CA GLN A 30 -3.38 12.13 2.19
C GLN A 30 -4.02 12.00 0.81
N ILE A 31 -4.53 10.82 0.45
CA ILE A 31 -5.27 10.62 -0.80
C ILE A 31 -6.51 11.51 -0.85
N ASP A 32 -7.27 11.57 0.24
CA ASP A 32 -8.47 12.42 0.35
C ASP A 32 -8.14 13.91 0.23
N ILE A 33 -7.05 14.36 0.85
CA ILE A 33 -6.59 15.75 0.76
C ILE A 33 -6.18 16.06 -0.69
N ALA A 34 -5.39 15.20 -1.32
CA ALA A 34 -4.96 15.39 -2.71
C ALA A 34 -6.15 15.47 -3.68
N GLY A 35 -7.16 14.60 -3.51
CA GLY A 35 -8.39 14.63 -4.32
C GLY A 35 -9.19 15.93 -4.14
N LYS A 36 -9.29 16.44 -2.90
CA LYS A 36 -9.97 17.72 -2.63
C LYS A 36 -9.23 18.94 -3.19
N LEU A 37 -7.90 18.89 -3.23
CA LEU A 37 -7.07 19.97 -3.76
C LEU A 37 -7.13 20.09 -5.29
N CYS A 38 -7.35 18.98 -6.00
CA CYS A 38 -7.46 18.96 -7.46
C CYS A 38 -8.61 18.07 -7.96
N PRO A 39 -9.87 18.53 -7.89
CA PRO A 39 -11.04 17.71 -8.22
C PRO A 39 -11.10 17.21 -9.67
N ASP A 40 -10.51 17.96 -10.61
CA ASP A 40 -10.59 17.65 -12.04
C ASP A 40 -9.58 16.58 -12.49
N HIS A 41 -8.65 16.18 -11.60
CA HIS A 41 -7.61 15.15 -11.83
C HIS A 41 -6.83 15.28 -13.17
N SER A 42 -6.83 16.46 -13.76
CA SER A 42 -6.31 16.71 -15.12
C SER A 42 -4.91 17.31 -15.11
N GLU A 43 -4.52 17.94 -14.01
CA GLU A 43 -3.22 18.58 -13.83
C GLU A 43 -2.14 17.56 -13.50
N ALA A 44 -0.97 17.67 -14.12
CA ALA A 44 0.12 16.73 -13.86
C ALA A 44 0.71 16.86 -12.45
N GLY A 45 0.60 18.02 -11.81
CA GLY A 45 0.90 18.18 -10.38
C GLY A 45 0.08 17.25 -9.47
N TYR A 46 -1.18 16.96 -9.82
CA TYR A 46 -1.99 15.98 -9.08
C TYR A 46 -1.41 14.57 -9.21
N TRP A 47 -1.05 14.14 -10.42
CA TRP A 47 -0.50 12.80 -10.65
C TRP A 47 0.88 12.62 -10.03
N LEU A 48 1.73 13.65 -10.07
CA LEU A 48 2.97 13.68 -9.30
C LEU A 48 2.69 13.58 -7.79
N THR A 49 1.67 14.25 -7.27
CA THR A 49 1.28 14.14 -5.86
C THR A 49 0.84 12.72 -5.48
N ILE A 50 -0.01 12.08 -6.31
CA ILE A 50 -0.40 10.67 -6.11
C ILE A 50 0.83 9.75 -6.20
N ALA A 51 1.79 10.07 -7.08
CA ALA A 51 3.06 9.35 -7.16
C ALA A 51 3.85 9.48 -5.85
N ARG A 52 3.98 10.68 -5.25
CA ARG A 52 4.62 10.87 -3.93
C ARG A 52 3.94 10.06 -2.83
N ILE A 53 2.61 10.07 -2.79
CA ILE A 53 1.84 9.28 -1.81
C ILE A 53 2.11 7.77 -2.02
N THR A 54 2.24 7.33 -3.27
CA THR A 54 2.61 5.95 -3.61
C THR A 54 4.01 5.59 -3.11
N GLU A 55 4.98 6.50 -3.26
CA GLU A 55 6.33 6.31 -2.73
C GLU A 55 6.34 6.21 -1.20
N LEU A 56 5.58 7.06 -0.49
CA LEU A 56 5.42 6.94 0.97
C LEU A 56 4.76 5.63 1.38
N THR A 57 3.78 5.16 0.61
CA THR A 57 3.10 3.89 0.86
C THR A 57 4.06 2.70 0.67
N LEU A 58 4.91 2.74 -0.36
CA LEU A 58 5.95 1.73 -0.59
C LEU A 58 6.97 1.72 0.54
N LEU A 59 7.43 2.90 0.97
CA LEU A 59 8.34 3.05 2.11
C LEU A 59 7.75 2.46 3.39
N CYS A 60 6.49 2.77 3.68
CA CYS A 60 5.77 2.26 4.84
C CYS A 60 5.64 0.73 4.79
N ALA A 61 5.17 0.17 3.66
CA ALA A 61 5.01 -1.27 3.51
C ALA A 61 6.33 -2.04 3.54
N GLY A 62 7.39 -1.49 2.92
CA GLY A 62 8.74 -2.07 2.97
C GLY A 62 9.30 -2.06 4.39
N ASN A 63 9.11 -0.97 5.14
CA ASN A 63 9.54 -0.90 6.53
C ASN A 63 8.78 -1.92 7.40
N TYR A 64 7.47 -2.04 7.25
CA TYR A 64 6.69 -3.06 7.96
C TYR A 64 7.15 -4.47 7.62
N ALA A 65 7.37 -4.77 6.35
CA ALA A 65 7.87 -6.09 5.93
C ALA A 65 9.24 -6.40 6.53
N ASP A 66 10.19 -5.46 6.47
CA ASP A 66 11.54 -5.62 7.00
C ASP A 66 11.59 -5.81 8.52
N HIS A 67 10.54 -5.37 9.24
CA HIS A 67 10.41 -5.52 10.70
C HIS A 67 9.41 -6.62 11.11
N CYS A 68 9.05 -7.53 10.21
CA CYS A 68 8.10 -8.61 10.46
C CYS A 68 6.69 -8.14 10.90
N GLU A 69 6.30 -6.90 10.63
CA GLU A 69 4.95 -6.39 10.84
C GLU A 69 4.02 -6.84 9.69
N PHE A 70 3.90 -8.17 9.51
CA PHE A 70 3.30 -8.78 8.32
C PHE A 70 1.83 -8.39 8.12
N CYS A 71 1.08 -8.25 9.21
CA CYS A 71 -0.32 -7.79 9.14
C CYS A 71 -0.40 -6.37 8.57
N ALA A 72 0.47 -5.45 9.02
CA ALA A 72 0.47 -4.06 8.56
C ALA A 72 0.98 -3.94 7.12
N ALA A 73 2.05 -4.66 6.75
CA ALA A 73 2.50 -4.74 5.36
C ALA A 73 1.44 -5.37 4.44
N GLY A 74 0.80 -6.44 4.92
CA GLY A 74 -0.30 -7.12 4.26
C GLY A 74 -1.51 -6.20 4.07
N ASP A 75 -1.81 -5.32 5.01
CA ASP A 75 -2.89 -4.35 4.90
C ASP A 75 -2.67 -3.33 3.79
N LEU A 76 -1.43 -2.92 3.56
CA LEU A 76 -1.09 -2.02 2.46
C LEU A 76 -1.06 -2.71 1.09
N LEU A 77 -0.71 -4.00 1.02
CA LEU A 77 -0.41 -4.69 -0.24
C LEU A 77 -1.44 -5.75 -0.67
N VAL A 78 -2.00 -6.52 0.26
CA VAL A 78 -2.72 -7.77 0.00
C VAL A 78 -4.16 -7.74 0.52
N ASN A 79 -4.37 -7.31 1.76
CA ASN A 79 -5.65 -7.38 2.44
C ASN A 79 -6.53 -6.19 2.05
N PRO A 80 -7.68 -6.42 1.40
CA PRO A 80 -8.57 -5.34 1.03
C PRO A 80 -9.09 -4.58 2.25
N ARG A 81 -9.19 -3.26 2.12
CA ARG A 81 -9.71 -2.36 3.17
C ARG A 81 -11.18 -2.60 3.47
N LYS A 82 -11.97 -2.91 2.43
CA LYS A 82 -13.39 -3.26 2.55
C LYS A 82 -13.76 -4.40 1.63
N THR A 83 -14.37 -5.42 2.22
CA THR A 83 -14.92 -6.58 1.52
C THR A 83 -16.35 -6.80 1.97
N ASP A 84 -17.26 -6.91 1.01
CA ASP A 84 -18.67 -7.20 1.22
C ASP A 84 -18.96 -8.66 0.88
N VAL A 85 -19.76 -9.31 1.71
CA VAL A 85 -20.25 -10.68 1.50
C VAL A 85 -21.73 -10.58 1.16
N HIS A 86 -22.06 -10.77 -0.12
CA HIS A 86 -23.44 -10.77 -0.59
C HIS A 86 -24.03 -12.16 -0.45
N LEU A 87 -25.22 -12.25 0.14
CA LEU A 87 -26.01 -13.49 0.13
C LEU A 87 -26.81 -13.55 -1.18
N ARG A 88 -26.85 -14.70 -1.85
CA ARG A 88 -27.54 -14.83 -3.16
C ARG A 88 -29.02 -14.44 -3.13
N TYR A 89 -29.66 -14.62 -1.98
CA TYR A 89 -31.09 -14.34 -1.77
C TYR A 89 -31.35 -13.15 -0.83
N GLY A 90 -30.31 -12.41 -0.42
CA GLY A 90 -30.42 -11.25 0.46
C GLY A 90 -30.25 -9.93 -0.30
N SER A 91 -30.88 -8.85 0.19
CA SER A 91 -30.74 -7.52 -0.41
C SER A 91 -29.49 -6.77 0.09
N GLU A 92 -29.12 -6.94 1.36
CA GLU A 92 -28.01 -6.21 1.97
C GLU A 92 -26.77 -7.09 2.18
N PRO A 93 -25.57 -6.61 1.81
CA PRO A 93 -24.33 -7.32 2.08
C PRO A 93 -23.95 -7.28 3.56
N VAL A 94 -23.31 -8.35 4.01
CA VAL A 94 -22.62 -8.37 5.31
C VAL A 94 -21.18 -7.90 5.09
N ILE A 95 -20.75 -6.87 5.82
CA ILE A 95 -19.37 -6.38 5.74
C ILE A 95 -18.46 -7.40 6.42
N LYS A 96 -17.46 -7.90 5.70
CA LYS A 96 -16.43 -8.78 6.27
C LYS A 96 -15.60 -7.99 7.29
N HIS A 97 -15.47 -8.51 8.50
CA HIS A 97 -14.51 -8.00 9.47
C HIS A 97 -13.10 -8.33 8.97
N ARG A 98 -12.25 -7.29 8.80
CA ARG A 98 -10.85 -7.48 8.39
C ARG A 98 -10.15 -8.40 9.40
N HIS A 99 -9.24 -9.25 8.92
CA HIS A 99 -8.48 -10.23 9.74
C HIS A 99 -9.27 -11.36 10.40
N ARG A 100 -10.61 -11.28 10.49
CA ARG A 100 -11.45 -12.42 10.90
C ARG A 100 -11.69 -13.38 9.74
N ALA A 101 -11.61 -14.69 10.01
CA ALA A 101 -12.01 -15.70 9.03
C ALA A 101 -13.52 -15.64 8.78
N LEU A 102 -13.94 -15.88 7.53
CA LEU A 102 -15.36 -15.92 7.19
C LEU A 102 -16.09 -17.03 7.95
N THR A 103 -15.45 -18.18 8.15
CA THR A 103 -16.01 -19.28 8.94
C THR A 103 -16.39 -18.85 10.36
N ASP A 104 -15.60 -17.97 10.95
CA ASP A 104 -15.84 -17.51 12.32
C ASP A 104 -16.92 -16.43 12.35
N GLN A 105 -16.99 -15.59 11.31
CA GLN A 105 -18.01 -14.54 11.19
C GLN A 105 -19.40 -15.09 10.86
N PHE A 106 -19.46 -16.21 10.14
CA PHE A 106 -20.70 -16.89 9.77
C PHE A 106 -20.90 -18.20 10.55
N GLN A 107 -20.29 -18.34 11.73
CA GLN A 107 -20.39 -19.56 12.53
C GLN A 107 -21.84 -19.95 12.88
N ASP A 108 -22.76 -18.99 12.92
CA ASP A 108 -24.15 -19.22 13.35
C ASP A 108 -25.03 -19.87 12.24
N VAL A 109 -24.50 -20.05 11.02
CA VAL A 109 -25.27 -20.63 9.90
C VAL A 109 -25.31 -22.16 9.94
N ALA A 110 -24.40 -22.79 10.67
CA ALA A 110 -24.30 -24.24 10.78
C ALA A 110 -23.58 -24.66 12.07
N SER A 111 -23.69 -25.93 12.46
CA SER A 111 -23.09 -26.41 13.72
C SER A 111 -21.62 -26.79 13.55
N GLU A 112 -21.24 -27.25 12.36
CA GLU A 112 -19.86 -27.65 12.06
C GLU A 112 -19.16 -26.67 11.12
N ARG A 113 -17.85 -26.49 11.31
CA ARG A 113 -17.03 -25.61 10.46
C ARG A 113 -17.06 -26.00 8.97
N SER A 114 -17.09 -27.30 8.67
CA SER A 114 -17.24 -27.86 7.32
C SER A 114 -18.53 -27.38 6.65
N GLU A 115 -19.65 -27.47 7.37
CA GLU A 115 -20.96 -27.02 6.89
C GLU A 115 -21.00 -25.50 6.65
N VAL A 116 -20.35 -24.72 7.52
CA VAL A 116 -20.20 -23.26 7.29
C VAL A 116 -19.44 -22.99 5.99
N ILE A 117 -18.38 -23.74 5.68
CA ILE A 117 -17.62 -23.59 4.43
C ILE A 117 -18.49 -23.93 3.23
N GLU A 118 -19.21 -25.05 3.27
CA GLU A 118 -20.11 -25.47 2.19
C GLU A 118 -21.20 -24.42 1.95
N TRP A 119 -21.78 -23.88 3.02
CA TRP A 119 -22.75 -22.79 2.95
C TRP A 119 -22.14 -21.53 2.34
N LEU A 120 -20.95 -21.11 2.78
CA LEU A 120 -20.26 -19.93 2.23
C LEU A 120 -20.05 -20.05 0.73
N VAL A 121 -19.59 -21.21 0.24
CA VAL A 121 -19.35 -21.46 -1.18
C VAL A 121 -20.65 -21.42 -1.99
N ARG A 122 -21.73 -21.99 -1.44
CA ARG A 122 -23.01 -22.11 -2.16
C ARG A 122 -23.80 -20.81 -2.15
N GLU A 123 -23.88 -20.14 -1.00
CA GLU A 123 -24.87 -19.10 -0.73
C GLU A 123 -24.31 -17.67 -0.80
N THR A 124 -22.99 -17.51 -0.92
CA THR A 124 -22.36 -16.18 -0.87
C THR A 124 -21.57 -15.81 -2.12
N VAL A 125 -21.43 -14.50 -2.34
CA VAL A 125 -20.52 -13.89 -3.31
C VAL A 125 -19.72 -12.80 -2.61
N VAL A 126 -18.40 -12.91 -2.64
CA VAL A 126 -17.49 -11.93 -2.04
C VAL A 126 -17.15 -10.84 -3.06
N ARG A 127 -17.30 -9.57 -2.66
CA ARG A 127 -16.94 -8.41 -3.48
C ARG A 127 -15.96 -7.51 -2.74
N ILE A 128 -14.83 -7.21 -3.37
CA ILE A 128 -13.88 -6.22 -2.86
C ILE A 128 -14.41 -4.84 -3.24
N GLN A 129 -14.75 -4.03 -2.24
CA GLN A 129 -15.21 -2.64 -2.45
C GLN A 129 -14.04 -1.66 -2.42
N GLN A 130 -13.04 -1.93 -1.57
CA GLN A 130 -11.84 -1.11 -1.47
C GLN A 130 -10.61 -2.02 -1.45
N LYS A 131 -9.80 -1.90 -2.51
CA LYS A 131 -8.53 -2.62 -2.67
C LYS A 131 -7.51 -2.22 -1.60
N PRO A 132 -6.49 -3.04 -1.33
CA PRO A 132 -5.33 -2.59 -0.53
C PRO A 132 -4.72 -1.33 -1.16
N LEU A 133 -4.07 -0.49 -0.35
CA LEU A 133 -3.64 0.85 -0.79
C LEU A 133 -2.64 0.84 -1.94
N LEU A 134 -1.61 -0.02 -1.90
CA LEU A 134 -0.61 -0.09 -2.97
C LEU A 134 -1.22 -0.52 -4.32
N PRO A 135 -1.99 -1.62 -4.41
CA PRO A 135 -2.74 -1.95 -5.63
C PRO A 135 -3.67 -0.83 -6.11
N TYR A 136 -4.37 -0.17 -5.18
CA TYR A 136 -5.28 0.94 -5.52
C TYR A 136 -4.53 2.10 -6.16
N LEU A 137 -3.47 2.60 -5.49
CA LEU A 137 -2.65 3.71 -5.98
C LEU A 137 -1.93 3.38 -7.28
N PHE A 138 -1.37 2.17 -7.40
CA PHE A 138 -0.72 1.72 -8.62
C PHE A 138 -1.69 1.69 -9.80
N GLU A 139 -2.90 1.16 -9.62
CA GLU A 139 -3.92 1.17 -10.66
C GLU A 139 -4.38 2.58 -11.01
N MET A 140 -4.55 3.48 -10.03
CA MET A 140 -4.86 4.89 -10.30
C MET A 140 -3.80 5.51 -11.20
N LEU A 141 -2.52 5.38 -10.84
CA LEU A 141 -1.39 5.91 -11.60
C LEU A 141 -1.29 5.30 -13.00
N LYS A 142 -1.45 3.97 -13.11
CA LYS A 142 -1.41 3.25 -14.39
C LYS A 142 -2.56 3.66 -15.31
N ASN A 143 -3.79 3.68 -14.79
CA ASN A 143 -5.00 3.98 -15.57
C ASN A 143 -5.12 5.46 -15.92
N SER A 144 -4.40 6.35 -15.22
CA SER A 144 -4.31 7.77 -15.60
C SER A 144 -3.75 7.97 -17.01
N GLY A 145 -2.92 7.04 -17.48
CA GLY A 145 -2.16 7.20 -18.72
C GLY A 145 -1.13 8.34 -18.69
N ARG A 146 -0.90 8.98 -17.54
CA ARG A 146 0.00 10.13 -17.37
C ARG A 146 1.41 9.76 -16.92
N MET A 147 1.56 8.62 -16.25
CA MET A 147 2.83 8.22 -15.65
C MET A 147 3.75 7.50 -16.63
N SER A 148 5.05 7.77 -16.52
CA SER A 148 6.07 7.11 -17.32
C SER A 148 6.10 5.61 -17.04
N GLU A 149 6.33 4.83 -18.10
CA GLU A 149 6.36 3.36 -18.00
C GLU A 149 7.49 2.87 -17.09
N THR A 150 8.64 3.57 -17.12
CA THR A 150 9.78 3.30 -16.24
C THR A 150 9.41 3.44 -14.77
N TYR A 151 8.68 4.49 -14.41
CA TYR A 151 8.22 4.70 -13.04
C TYR A 151 7.22 3.61 -12.60
N LEU A 152 6.21 3.31 -13.44
CA LEU A 152 5.22 2.28 -13.13
C LEU A 152 5.88 0.90 -12.93
N ARG A 153 6.86 0.53 -13.76
CA ARG A 153 7.64 -0.71 -13.57
C ARG A 153 8.44 -0.71 -12.26
N SER A 154 8.98 0.44 -11.87
CA SER A 154 9.68 0.58 -10.58
C SER A 154 8.75 0.36 -9.40
N VAL A 155 7.52 0.89 -9.45
CA VAL A 155 6.48 0.67 -8.43
C VAL A 155 6.09 -0.81 -8.35
N ASP A 156 5.74 -1.44 -9.48
CA ASP A 156 5.38 -2.86 -9.54
C ASP A 156 6.49 -3.77 -9.00
N ARG A 157 7.75 -3.51 -9.38
CA ARG A 157 8.92 -4.23 -8.85
C ARG A 157 9.04 -4.10 -7.34
N ARG A 158 8.83 -2.91 -6.78
CA ARG A 158 8.94 -2.68 -5.33
C ARG A 158 7.77 -3.28 -4.56
N MET A 159 6.55 -3.27 -5.11
CA MET A 159 5.42 -4.03 -4.55
C MET A 159 5.75 -5.54 -4.45
N LYS A 160 6.36 -6.11 -5.49
CA LYS A 160 6.82 -7.51 -5.47
C LYS A 160 7.91 -7.75 -4.44
N ALA A 161 8.87 -6.83 -4.30
CA ALA A 161 9.91 -6.93 -3.28
C ALA A 161 9.33 -6.94 -1.85
N VAL A 162 8.29 -6.15 -1.57
CA VAL A 162 7.56 -6.22 -0.30
C VAL A 162 6.94 -7.60 -0.07
N ALA A 163 6.24 -8.14 -1.08
CA ALA A 163 5.65 -9.48 -0.97
C ALA A 163 6.71 -10.57 -0.76
N ASP A 164 7.83 -10.51 -1.49
CA ASP A 164 8.94 -11.44 -1.38
C ASP A 164 9.59 -11.38 0.01
N ALA A 165 9.81 -10.17 0.55
CA ALA A 165 10.32 -9.97 1.89
C ALA A 165 9.40 -10.60 2.95
N MET A 166 8.10 -10.32 2.88
CA MET A 166 7.10 -10.92 3.78
C MET A 166 7.13 -12.45 3.71
N ALA A 167 7.13 -13.02 2.50
CA ALA A 167 7.12 -14.46 2.31
C ALA A 167 8.38 -15.11 2.88
N ILE A 168 9.56 -14.56 2.58
CA ILE A 168 10.84 -15.11 3.03
C ILE A 168 10.94 -15.05 4.55
N LEU A 169 10.66 -13.89 5.15
CA LEU A 169 10.75 -13.72 6.61
C LEU A 169 9.73 -14.61 7.35
N ALA A 170 8.51 -14.75 6.82
CA ALA A 170 7.52 -15.68 7.38
C ALA A 170 8.00 -17.14 7.29
N THR A 171 8.61 -17.55 6.17
CA THR A 171 9.13 -18.94 6.03
C THR A 171 10.33 -19.22 6.93
N CYS A 172 11.13 -18.21 7.27
CA CYS A 172 12.25 -18.37 8.19
C CYS A 172 11.82 -18.59 9.65
N HIS A 173 10.51 -18.56 9.96
CA HIS A 173 9.95 -18.70 11.31
C HIS A 173 10.63 -17.74 12.30
N ILE A 174 11.03 -16.57 11.80
CA ILE A 174 11.62 -15.53 12.62
C ILE A 174 10.49 -15.02 13.54
N PRO A 175 10.68 -15.02 14.87
CA PRO A 175 9.65 -14.51 15.75
C PRO A 175 9.38 -13.03 15.44
N GLU A 176 8.18 -12.55 15.74
CA GLU A 176 7.80 -11.16 15.53
C GLU A 176 8.81 -10.20 16.20
N TYR A 177 8.86 -8.96 15.71
CA TYR A 177 9.71 -7.91 16.28
C TYR A 177 9.61 -7.88 17.83
N PRO A 178 10.73 -7.73 18.57
CA PRO A 178 12.09 -7.35 18.13
C PRO A 178 13.05 -8.49 17.76
N ASP A 179 12.56 -9.73 17.61
CA ASP A 179 13.44 -10.90 17.56
C ASP A 179 14.22 -11.10 16.24
N ILE A 180 13.89 -10.36 15.16
CA ILE A 180 14.62 -10.46 13.89
C ILE A 180 16.10 -10.07 14.01
N TYR A 181 16.41 -9.02 14.77
CA TYR A 181 17.79 -8.57 14.96
C TYR A 181 18.59 -9.61 15.73
N GLN A 182 17.96 -10.24 16.74
CA GLN A 182 18.57 -11.31 17.50
C GLN A 182 18.75 -12.57 16.64
N TYR A 183 17.75 -12.94 15.84
CA TYR A 183 17.83 -14.05 14.90
C TYR A 183 19.00 -13.87 13.92
N LEU A 184 19.15 -12.69 13.32
CA LEU A 184 20.22 -12.39 12.36
C LEU A 184 21.62 -12.38 13.00
N GLN A 185 21.73 -12.12 14.31
CA GLN A 185 23.01 -12.20 15.03
C GLN A 185 23.53 -13.65 15.15
N TYR A 186 22.64 -14.62 15.32
CA TYR A 186 23.00 -16.03 15.49
C TYR A 186 22.87 -16.85 14.19
N ALA A 187 22.29 -16.27 13.14
CA ALA A 187 22.18 -16.90 11.83
C ALA A 187 23.56 -17.16 11.18
N ARG A 188 23.66 -18.23 10.39
CA ARG A 188 24.89 -18.51 9.63
C ARG A 188 25.14 -17.38 8.62
N PRO A 189 26.39 -17.03 8.29
CA PRO A 189 26.70 -15.92 7.38
C PRO A 189 25.97 -15.98 6.03
N SER A 190 25.84 -17.16 5.43
CA SER A 190 25.12 -17.35 4.18
C SER A 190 23.61 -17.12 4.30
N GLN A 191 23.00 -17.54 5.42
CA GLN A 191 21.58 -17.30 5.70
C GLN A 191 21.32 -15.82 5.98
N ARG A 192 22.19 -15.20 6.77
CA ARG A 192 22.12 -13.76 7.03
C ARG A 192 22.22 -12.95 5.73
N ALA A 193 23.22 -13.24 4.90
CA ALA A 193 23.38 -12.56 3.61
C ALA A 193 22.17 -12.78 2.69
N PHE A 194 21.60 -14.00 2.68
CA PHE A 194 20.39 -14.29 1.93
C PHE A 194 19.20 -13.43 2.41
N ILE A 195 18.94 -13.38 3.73
CA ILE A 195 17.84 -12.57 4.29
C ILE A 195 18.07 -11.08 4.02
N GLU A 196 19.27 -10.57 4.30
CA GLU A 196 19.62 -9.16 4.09
C GLU A 196 19.47 -8.74 2.62
N SER A 197 19.70 -9.65 1.67
CA SER A 197 19.50 -9.39 0.23
C SER A 197 18.03 -9.30 -0.20
N ARG A 198 17.10 -9.68 0.68
CA ARG A 198 15.66 -9.72 0.43
C ARG A 198 14.89 -8.63 1.16
N LEU A 199 15.54 -7.92 2.07
CA LEU A 199 14.96 -6.76 2.72
C LEU A 199 14.71 -5.65 1.70
N CYS A 200 13.60 -4.93 1.88
CA CYS A 200 13.18 -3.86 1.00
C CYS A 200 14.16 -2.68 1.05
N ARG A 201 14.46 -2.18 2.26
CA ARG A 201 15.39 -1.06 2.52
C ARG A 201 15.23 0.11 1.54
N PHE A 202 13.99 0.43 1.19
CA PHE A 202 13.71 1.52 0.25
C PHE A 202 14.16 2.86 0.84
N ASP A 203 14.79 3.67 0.00
CA ASP A 203 15.14 5.05 0.32
C ASP A 203 14.05 6.03 -0.17
N ARG A 204 14.25 7.32 0.13
CA ARG A 204 13.32 8.39 -0.21
C ARG A 204 13.73 9.19 -1.44
N GLU A 205 14.69 8.73 -2.23
CA GLU A 205 15.25 9.49 -3.35
C GLU A 205 14.17 9.86 -4.37
N ILE A 206 13.41 8.86 -4.84
CA ILE A 206 12.32 9.07 -5.80
C ILE A 206 11.21 9.98 -5.20
N PHE A 207 10.89 9.79 -3.93
CA PHE A 207 9.91 10.62 -3.23
C PHE A 207 10.28 12.11 -3.22
N PHE A 208 11.55 12.42 -2.93
CA PHE A 208 12.04 13.80 -2.92
C PHE A 208 12.21 14.35 -4.34
N GLN A 209 12.65 13.53 -5.29
CA GLN A 209 12.78 13.96 -6.69
C GLN A 209 11.43 14.37 -7.27
N ILE A 210 10.37 13.57 -7.08
CA ILE A 210 9.02 13.96 -7.50
C ILE A 210 8.57 15.25 -6.79
N GLY A 211 8.91 15.42 -5.51
CA GLY A 211 8.64 16.65 -4.77
C GLY A 211 9.28 17.88 -5.39
N GLN A 212 10.53 17.76 -5.85
CA GLN A 212 11.25 18.82 -6.53
C GLN A 212 10.64 19.16 -7.89
N ASP A 213 10.24 18.16 -8.67
CA ASP A 213 9.56 18.36 -9.96
C ASP A 213 8.24 19.13 -9.78
N ILE A 214 7.53 18.91 -8.66
CA ILE A 214 6.31 19.67 -8.32
C ILE A 214 6.64 21.14 -7.99
N TYR A 215 7.72 21.41 -7.27
CA TYR A 215 8.13 22.79 -6.99
C TYR A 215 8.50 23.54 -8.26
N GLN A 216 9.31 22.91 -9.13
CA GLN A 216 9.70 23.46 -10.42
C GLN A 216 8.48 23.75 -11.30
N HIS A 217 7.49 22.84 -11.31
CA HIS A 217 6.25 23.07 -12.05
C HIS A 217 5.55 24.38 -11.68
N VAL A 218 5.44 24.61 -10.37
CA VAL A 218 4.73 25.77 -9.85
C VAL A 218 5.46 27.07 -10.20
N GLU A 219 6.79 27.05 -10.18
CA GLU A 219 7.64 28.21 -10.49
C GLU A 219 7.69 28.52 -11.99
N GLU A 220 7.85 27.50 -12.85
CA GLU A 220 8.19 27.69 -14.28
C GLU A 220 6.97 27.66 -15.22
N ASN A 221 5.78 27.29 -14.73
CA ASN A 221 4.56 27.02 -15.52
C ASN A 221 4.66 25.82 -16.49
N ASP A 222 5.75 25.06 -16.47
CA ASP A 222 5.95 23.88 -17.32
C ASP A 222 6.25 22.66 -16.45
N ILE A 223 5.97 21.44 -16.92
CA ILE A 223 6.36 20.21 -16.20
C ILE A 223 7.31 19.42 -17.05
N ILE A 224 8.58 19.46 -16.67
CA ILE A 224 9.59 18.53 -17.15
C ILE A 224 9.85 17.54 -16.02
N SER A 225 9.17 16.40 -16.07
CA SER A 225 9.35 15.34 -15.07
C SER A 225 9.56 13.99 -15.76
N GLY A 226 10.63 13.28 -15.37
CA GLY A 226 10.90 11.92 -15.86
C GLY A 226 9.87 10.87 -15.38
N PHE A 227 8.99 11.25 -14.46
CA PHE A 227 7.91 10.41 -13.96
C PHE A 227 6.62 10.54 -14.76
N LEU A 228 6.51 11.54 -15.64
CA LEU A 228 5.38 11.73 -16.53
C LEU A 228 5.70 11.28 -17.96
N ARG A 229 4.65 11.08 -18.77
CA ARG A 229 4.73 10.81 -20.20
C ARG A 229 4.79 12.07 -21.03
#